data_AF-A0A930VYZ6-F1
#
_entry.id   AF-A0A930VYZ6-F1
#
_cell.length_a   1.000
_cell.length_b   1.000
_cell.length_c   1.000
_cell.angle_alpha   90.00
_cell.angle_beta   90.00
_cell.angle_gamma   90.00
#
_symmetry.space_group_name_H-M   'P 1'
#
loop_
_entity.id
_entity.type
_entity.pdbx_description
1 polymer ?
#
loop_
_entity_poly.entity_id
_entity_poly.type
_entity_poly.pdbx_seq_one_letter_code
_entity_poly.pdbx_strand_id
1 'polypeptide(L)' 'MRLETLSVFPEVFSPYLNASIMGRAQKANIFEFYAHDLRDWTHDRHRTVDDAPFGGGQGMLMKPA' A
#
# COMPACT_ATOMS: atom_id res chain seq x y z
N MET A 1 -18.26 -4.04 -5.66
CA MET A 1 -17.57 -2.78 -5.27
C MET A 1 -16.07 -3.03 -5.29
N ARG A 2 -15.25 -2.12 -5.81
CA ARG A 2 -13.78 -2.29 -5.87
C ARG A 2 -13.10 -1.30 -4.93
N LEU A 3 -12.17 -1.80 -4.13
CA LEU A 3 -11.35 -1.02 -3.21
C LEU A 3 -9.88 -1.23 -3.56
N GLU A 4 -9.10 -0.15 -3.62
CA GLU A 4 -7.67 -0.22 -3.92
C GLU A 4 -6.90 0.59 -2.89
N THR A 5 -5.71 0.10 -2.55
CA THR A 5 -4.80 0.79 -1.64
C THR A 5 -3.40 0.81 -2.20
N LEU A 6 -2.66 1.86 -1.84
CA LEU A 6 -1.24 2.02 -2.11
C LEU A 6 -0.52 1.93 -0.77
N SER A 7 0.47 1.04 -0.69
CA SER A 7 1.25 0.84 0.53
C SER A 7 2.67 0.41 0.18
N VAL A 8 3.60 0.73 1.07
CA VAL A 8 4.95 0.17 1.06
C VAL A 8 5.00 -1.24 1.68
N PHE A 9 3.91 -1.68 2.32
CA PHE A 9 3.71 -3.01 2.90
C PHE A 9 2.31 -3.55 2.51
N PRO A 10 2.05 -3.91 1.25
CA PRO A 10 0.74 -4.42 0.82
C PRO A 10 0.31 -5.71 1.55
N GLU A 11 1.26 -6.52 2.02
CA GLU A 11 1.02 -7.79 2.69
C GLU A 11 0.26 -7.65 4.02
N VAL A 12 0.32 -6.47 4.67
CA VAL A 12 -0.31 -6.24 5.98
C VAL A 12 -1.84 -6.31 5.93
N PHE A 13 -2.44 -6.12 4.76
CA PHE A 13 -3.89 -6.14 4.62
C PHE A 13 -4.46 -7.56 4.58
N SER A 14 -3.69 -8.54 4.10
CA SER A 14 -4.15 -9.91 3.85
C SER A 14 -4.77 -10.58 5.09
N PRO A 15 -4.16 -10.53 6.30
CA PRO A 15 -4.73 -11.17 7.48
C PRO A 15 -6.11 -10.62 7.87
N TYR A 16 -6.31 -9.30 7.76
CA TYR A 16 -7.58 -8.65 8.11
C TYR A 16 -8.66 -8.91 7.07
N LEU A 17 -8.31 -8.87 5.79
CA LEU A 17 -9.25 -9.08 4.69
C LEU A 17 -9.71 -10.53 4.57
N ASN A 18 -8.86 -11.48 4.96
CA ASN A 18 -9.17 -12.90 4.89
C ASN A 18 -9.89 -13.42 6.14
N ALA A 19 -9.98 -12.63 7.21
CA ALA A 19 -10.62 -13.02 8.45
C ALA A 19 -12.14 -12.78 8.47
N SER A 20 -12.87 -13.67 9.14
CA SER A 20 -14.26 -13.50 9.57
C SER A 20 -15.19 -12.91 8.48
N ILE A 21 -15.88 -11.80 8.77
CA ILE A 21 -16.87 -11.16 7.90
C ILE A 21 -16.22 -10.67 6.60
N MET A 22 -15.01 -10.10 6.65
CA MET A 22 -14.31 -9.62 5.47
C MET A 22 -14.01 -10.76 4.50
N GLY A 23 -13.49 -11.88 5.02
CA GLY A 23 -13.19 -13.06 4.21
C GLY A 23 -14.46 -13.68 3.59
N ARG A 24 -15.57 -13.73 4.34
CA ARG A 24 -16.87 -14.19 3.81
C ARG A 24 -17.40 -13.27 2.71
N ALA A 25 -17.27 -11.96 2.88
CA ALA A 25 -17.75 -10.98 1.91
C ALA A 25 -16.95 -11.02 0.59
N GLN A 26 -15.63 -11.26 0.65
CA GLN A 26 -14.82 -11.52 -0.55
C GLN A 26 -15.28 -12.80 -1.25
N LYS A 27 -15.47 -13.91 -0.52
CA LYS A 27 -15.97 -15.19 -1.09
C LYS A 27 -17.36 -15.08 -1.70
N ALA A 28 -18.19 -14.17 -1.19
CA ALA A 28 -19.51 -13.87 -1.71
C ALA A 28 -19.50 -12.82 -2.85
N ASN A 29 -18.32 -12.40 -3.32
CA ASN A 29 -18.14 -11.39 -4.37
C ASN A 29 -18.83 -10.04 -4.08
N ILE A 30 -18.97 -9.67 -2.80
CA ILE A 30 -19.57 -8.39 -2.40
C ILE A 30 -18.60 -7.23 -2.71
N PHE A 31 -17.31 -7.48 -2.53
CA PHE A 31 -16.25 -6.54 -2.90
C PHE A 31 -14.97 -7.26 -3.35
N GLU A 32 -14.14 -6.52 -4.06
CA GLU A 32 -12.77 -6.88 -4.42
C GLU A 32 -11.80 -5.87 -3.79
N PHE A 33 -10.64 -6.34 -3.35
CA PHE A 33 -9.60 -5.51 -2.77
C PHE A 33 -8.25 -5.76 -3.43
N TYR A 34 -7.58 -4.69 -3.83
CA TYR A 34 -6.25 -4.73 -4.43
C TYR A 34 -5.28 -3.87 -3.61
N ALA A 35 -4.19 -4.48 -3.14
CA ALA A 35 -3.08 -3.77 -2.52
C ALA A 35 -1.93 -3.67 -3.51
N HIS A 36 -1.53 -2.44 -3.80
CA HIS A 36 -0.47 -2.11 -4.73
C HIS A 36 0.79 -1.72 -3.96
N ASP A 37 1.95 -2.27 -4.34
CA ASP A 37 3.24 -1.95 -3.74
C ASP A 37 3.80 -0.65 -4.35
N LEU A 38 3.82 0.43 -3.58
CA LEU A 38 4.36 1.74 -4.03
C LEU A 38 5.78 1.63 -4.58
N ARG A 39 6.57 0.67 -4.11
CA ARG A 39 7.95 0.45 -4.56
C ARG A 39 8.03 0.03 -6.02
N ASP A 40 6.95 -0.49 -6.61
CA ASP A 40 6.91 -0.89 -8.03
C ASP A 40 6.92 0.32 -9.00
N TRP A 41 6.59 1.52 -8.51
CA TRP A 41 6.63 2.77 -9.31
C TRP A 41 7.90 3.59 -9.12
N THR A 42 8.88 3.08 -8.37
CA THR A 42 10.17 3.74 -8.20
C THR A 42 11.08 3.49 -9.42
N HIS A 43 12.01 4.40 -9.68
CA HIS A 43 12.89 4.36 -10.85
C HIS A 43 14.38 4.23 -10.50
N ASP A 44 14.71 4.27 -9.21
CA ASP A 44 16.07 4.09 -8.73
C ASP A 44 16.35 2.64 -8.33
N ARG A 45 17.63 2.25 -8.35
CA ARG A 45 18.09 0.89 -8.01
C ARG A 45 17.67 0.44 -6.61
N HIS A 46 17.53 1.38 -5.67
CA HIS A 46 17.22 1.07 -4.27
C HIS A 46 15.73 1.01 -3.98
N ARG A 47 14.88 1.24 -4.99
CA ARG A 47 13.43 1.31 -4.86
C ARG A 47 12.97 2.27 -3.77
N THR A 48 13.54 3.48 -3.79
CA THR A 48 13.40 4.49 -2.74
C THR A 48 12.07 5.24 -2.87
N VAL A 49 11.24 5.18 -1.81
CA VAL A 49 9.87 5.71 -1.79
C VAL A 49 9.71 7.03 -1.03
N ASP A 50 10.71 7.39 -0.22
CA ASP A 50 10.73 8.58 0.62
C ASP A 50 12.08 9.33 0.51
N ASP A 51 12.10 10.60 0.88
CA ASP A 51 13.31 11.43 0.89
C ASP A 51 13.26 12.45 2.04
N ALA A 52 14.42 13.03 2.36
CA ALA A 52 14.54 14.06 3.37
C ALA A 52 13.78 15.33 2.95
N PRO A 53 13.10 16.03 3.87
CA PRO A 53 12.41 17.27 3.55
C PRO A 53 13.41 18.37 3.14
N PHE A 54 13.09 19.11 2.08
CA PHE A 54 13.81 20.34 1.76
C PHE A 54 13.68 21.36 2.90
N GLY A 55 14.76 22.08 3.21
CA GLY A 55 14.84 22.96 4.38
C GLY A 55 15.30 22.27 5.66
N GLY A 56 15.53 20.95 5.63
CA GLY A 56 15.98 20.17 6.77
C GLY A 56 14.85 19.81 7.75
N GLY A 57 15.22 19.15 8.85
CA GLY A 57 14.27 18.58 9.82
C GLY A 57 14.55 17.10 10.09
N GLN A 58 13.77 16.48 10.98
CA GLN A 58 13.85 15.05 11.24
C GLN A 58 12.76 14.29 10.47
N GLY A 59 13.06 13.06 10.08
CA GLY A 59 12.15 12.19 9.35
C GLY A 59 12.26 12.31 7.83
N MET A 60 11.35 11.63 7.14
CA MET A 60 11.30 11.51 5.69
C MET A 60 9.88 11.77 5.20
N LEU A 61 9.75 12.19 3.94
CA LEU A 61 8.47 12.39 3.25
C LEU A 61 8.39 11.50 2.04
N MET A 62 7.19 11.01 1.72
CA MET A 62 6.95 10.26 0.48
C MET A 62 7.37 11.12 -0.71
N LYS A 63 8.15 10.52 -1.61
CA LYS A 63 8.61 11.20 -2.83
C LYS A 63 7.43 11.39 -3.78
N PRO A 64 7.27 12.58 -4.39
CA PRO A 64 6.38 12.73 -5.52
C PRO A 64 6.90 11.88 -6.70
N ALA A 65 5.97 11.41 -7.53
CA ALA A 65 6.28 10.68 -8.77
C ALA A 65 6.99 11.57 -9.80
#